data_AF-K0AVN6-F1
#
_entry.id   AF-K0AVN6-F1
#
_cell.length_a   1.000
_cell.length_b   1.000
_cell.length_c   1.000
_cell.angle_alpha   90.00
_cell.angle_beta   90.00
_cell.angle_gamma   90.00
#
_symmetry.space_group_name_H-M   'P 1'
#
loop_
_entity.id
_entity.type
_entity.pdbx_description
1 polymer ?
#
loop_
_entity_poly.entity_id
_entity_poly.type
_entity_poly.pdbx_seq_one_letter_code
_entity_poly.pdbx_strand_id
1 'polypeptide(L)'
;MIEEKTGYTVEHMLFKQKYSFSKKEIYNIGKQLIQIINYLHKNNIVHRDIRIPNIIVNEGTVSLIDFGLARFIDNKIYTRDIDFSYLGDLLLYLLYSSIEVKEDKKIPWYDELPISNDEKLFLKKLLRLEEPYKTIEKIEYDFLNLYKI
;
A
#
# COMPACT_ATOMS: atom_id res chain seq x y z
N MET A 1 -9.55 2.01 27.36
CA MET A 1 -8.83 0.73 27.34
C MET A 1 -8.14 0.66 25.99
N ILE A 2 -6.85 0.98 25.93
CA ILE A 2 -6.08 0.93 24.68
C ILE A 2 -5.75 -0.55 24.52
N GLU A 3 -6.37 -1.23 23.57
CA GLU A 3 -5.92 -2.57 23.18
C GLU A 3 -4.44 -2.44 22.81
N GLU A 4 -3.55 -3.12 23.52
CA GLU A 4 -2.20 -3.38 23.03
C GLU A 4 -2.39 -4.07 21.68
N LYS A 5 -2.19 -3.33 20.59
CA LYS A 5 -2.16 -3.93 19.27
C LYS A 5 -0.95 -4.85 19.26
N THR A 6 -1.23 -6.15 19.37
CA THR A 6 -0.25 -7.21 19.16
C THR A 6 0.29 -7.09 17.73
N GLY A 7 1.61 -7.20 17.55
CA GLY A 7 2.29 -7.07 16.25
C GLY A 7 3.38 -6.00 16.20
N TYR A 8 4.00 -5.87 15.02
CA TYR A 8 5.02 -4.87 14.74
C TYR A 8 4.63 -3.99 13.55
N THR A 9 5.10 -2.74 13.54
CA THR A 9 4.95 -1.91 12.35
C THR A 9 5.79 -2.48 11.20
N VAL A 10 5.36 -2.26 9.96
CA VAL A 10 6.15 -2.64 8.78
C VAL A 10 7.53 -1.98 8.83
N GLU A 11 7.62 -0.72 9.27
CA GLU A 11 8.89 -0.03 9.50
C GLU A 11 9.80 -0.79 10.48
N HIS A 12 9.26 -1.21 11.62
CA HIS A 12 10.02 -1.96 12.63
C HIS A 12 10.52 -3.29 12.06
N MET A 13 9.66 -4.03 11.35
CA MET A 13 10.02 -5.31 10.73
C MET A 13 11.16 -5.13 9.72
N LEU A 14 11.07 -4.15 8.82
CA LEU A 14 12.09 -3.91 7.81
C LEU A 14 13.43 -3.45 8.40
N PHE A 15 13.42 -2.48 9.33
CA PHE A 15 14.66 -1.84 9.75
C PHE A 15 15.29 -2.44 11.00
N LYS A 16 14.47 -2.86 11.97
CA LYS A 16 14.96 -3.42 13.25
C LYS A 16 15.12 -4.93 13.18
N GLN A 17 14.17 -5.63 12.59
CA GLN A 17 14.22 -7.09 12.45
C GLN A 17 14.91 -7.55 11.17
N LYS A 18 15.19 -6.64 10.23
CA LYS A 18 15.73 -6.96 8.90
C LYS A 18 14.88 -8.00 8.17
N TYR A 19 13.58 -7.96 8.42
CA TYR A 19 12.61 -8.83 7.79
C TYR A 19 12.52 -8.51 6.30
N SER A 20 12.44 -9.54 5.46
CA SER A 20 12.18 -9.40 4.04
C SER A 20 10.82 -10.03 3.73
N PHE A 21 9.91 -9.22 3.20
CA PHE A 21 8.57 -9.69 2.84
C PHE A 21 8.61 -10.42 1.50
N SER A 22 8.05 -11.62 1.47
CA SER A 22 7.79 -12.33 0.21
C SER A 22 6.70 -11.64 -0.61
N LYS A 23 6.67 -11.87 -1.93
CA LYS A 23 5.58 -11.38 -2.80
C LYS A 23 4.18 -11.78 -2.29
N LYS A 24 4.05 -12.96 -1.67
CA LYS A 24 2.78 -13.44 -1.10
C LYS A 24 2.34 -12.60 0.11
N GLU A 25 3.28 -12.20 0.95
CA GLU A 25 2.98 -11.32 2.10
C GLU A 25 2.65 -9.90 1.65
N ILE A 26 3.40 -9.37 0.68
CA ILE A 26 3.11 -8.04 0.08
C ILE A 26 1.71 -8.04 -0.53
N TYR A 27 1.34 -9.12 -1.25
CA TYR A 27 -0.01 -9.30 -1.76
C TYR A 27 -1.07 -9.30 -0.64
N ASN A 28 -0.83 -10.05 0.43
CA ASN A 28 -1.75 -10.12 1.57
C ASN A 28 -1.90 -8.75 2.27
N ILE A 29 -0.80 -8.02 2.46
CA ILE A 29 -0.80 -6.64 2.98
C ILE A 29 -1.64 -5.75 2.08
N GLY A 30 -1.35 -5.73 0.77
CA GLY A 30 -2.08 -4.92 -0.21
C GLY A 30 -3.59 -5.23 -0.21
N LYS A 31 -3.96 -6.51 -0.19
CA LYS A 31 -5.37 -6.95 -0.15
C LYS A 31 -6.10 -6.41 1.07
N GLN A 32 -5.52 -6.56 2.26
CA GLN A 32 -6.16 -6.10 3.50
C GLN A 32 -6.18 -4.57 3.60
N LEU A 33 -5.16 -3.88 3.11
CA LEU A 33 -5.17 -2.41 3.03
C LEU A 33 -6.26 -1.90 2.10
N ILE A 34 -6.46 -2.52 0.94
CA ILE A 34 -7.58 -2.18 0.02
C ILE A 34 -8.93 -2.32 0.74
N GLN A 35 -9.12 -3.39 1.52
CA GLN A 35 -10.34 -3.60 2.31
C GLN A 35 -10.52 -2.54 3.41
N ILE A 36 -9.46 -2.19 4.13
CA ILE A 36 -9.47 -1.14 5.16
C ILE A 36 -9.80 0.23 4.53
N ILE A 37 -9.14 0.58 3.42
CA ILE A 37 -9.37 1.84 2.69
C ILE A 37 -10.84 1.90 2.22
N ASN A 38 -11.35 0.81 1.64
CA ASN A 38 -12.76 0.73 1.21
C ASN A 38 -13.72 0.98 2.40
N TYR A 39 -13.44 0.36 3.55
CA TYR A 39 -14.22 0.60 4.77
C TYR A 39 -14.19 2.06 5.22
N LEU A 40 -13.02 2.71 5.25
CA LEU A 40 -12.91 4.13 5.61
C LEU A 40 -13.66 5.03 4.62
N HIS A 41 -13.49 4.78 3.33
CA HIS A 41 -14.09 5.58 2.27
C HIS A 41 -15.62 5.46 2.23
N LYS A 42 -16.18 4.30 2.59
CA LYS A 42 -17.63 4.09 2.79
C LYS A 42 -18.19 4.88 3.98
N ASN A 43 -17.34 5.11 4.99
CA ASN A 43 -17.65 5.96 6.14
C ASN A 43 -17.26 7.42 5.91
N ASN A 44 -17.02 7.84 4.67
CA ASN A 44 -16.62 9.18 4.26
C ASN A 44 -15.32 9.69 4.92
N ILE A 45 -14.40 8.79 5.26
CA ILE A 45 -13.10 9.12 5.86
C ILE A 45 -11.99 8.83 4.86
N VAL A 46 -11.06 9.76 4.69
CA VAL A 46 -9.74 9.52 4.08
C VAL A 46 -8.67 9.51 5.16
N HIS A 47 -7.71 8.59 5.08
CA HIS A 47 -6.68 8.43 6.10
C HIS A 47 -5.54 9.44 5.94
N ARG A 48 -5.06 9.62 4.71
CA ARG A 48 -4.03 10.58 4.29
C ARG A 48 -2.62 10.34 4.86
N ASP A 49 -2.36 9.15 5.40
CA ASP A 49 -1.03 8.79 5.92
C ASP A 49 -0.80 7.27 5.89
N ILE A 50 -1.10 6.63 4.74
CA ILE A 50 -0.92 5.19 4.58
C ILE A 50 0.54 4.92 4.23
N ARG A 51 1.34 4.59 5.25
CA ARG A 51 2.80 4.38 5.13
C ARG A 51 3.30 3.36 6.14
N ILE A 52 4.51 2.85 5.92
CA ILE A 52 5.09 1.74 6.70
C ILE A 52 5.13 1.92 8.24
N PRO A 53 5.21 3.13 8.82
CA PRO A 53 5.11 3.30 10.27
C PRO A 53 3.68 3.09 10.79
N ASN A 54 2.67 3.30 9.93
CA ASN A 54 1.26 3.26 10.28
C ASN A 54 0.57 1.93 9.92
N ILE A 55 1.34 0.94 9.47
CA ILE A 55 0.83 -0.41 9.21
C ILE A 55 1.42 -1.36 10.23
N ILE A 56 0.57 -1.99 11.04
CA ILE A 56 0.93 -3.10 11.93
C ILE A 56 0.62 -4.42 11.24
N VAL A 57 1.55 -5.36 11.31
CA VAL A 57 1.36 -6.76 10.90
C VAL A 57 1.48 -7.65 12.12
N ASN A 58 0.50 -8.53 12.30
CA ASN A 58 0.48 -9.54 13.34
C ASN A 58 -0.03 -10.87 12.78
N GLU A 59 0.84 -11.87 12.70
CA GLU A 59 0.49 -13.21 12.18
C GLU A 59 -0.27 -13.16 10.84
N GLY A 60 0.12 -12.24 9.95
CA GLY A 60 -0.51 -12.02 8.65
C GLY A 60 -1.78 -11.16 8.68
N THR A 61 -2.27 -10.74 9.84
CA THR A 61 -3.33 -9.74 9.98
C THR A 61 -2.75 -8.33 9.87
N VAL A 62 -3.37 -7.48 9.06
CA VAL A 62 -2.92 -6.11 8.79
C VAL A 62 -3.85 -5.13 9.48
N SER A 63 -3.26 -4.16 10.18
CA SER A 63 -3.97 -3.08 10.85
C SER A 63 -3.40 -1.74 10.43
N LEU A 64 -4.26 -0.83 9.98
CA LEU A 64 -3.93 0.58 9.79
C LEU A 64 -4.08 1.33 11.13
N ILE A 65 -3.08 2.14 11.47
CA ILE A 65 -3.05 2.94 12.70
C ILE A 65 -2.82 4.42 12.38
N ASP A 66 -2.96 5.24 13.41
CA ASP A 66 -2.72 6.70 13.39
C ASP A 66 -3.64 7.50 12.46
N PHE A 67 -4.82 7.84 12.97
CA PHE A 67 -5.82 8.65 12.29
C PHE A 67 -5.62 10.17 12.51
N GLY A 68 -4.45 10.63 12.98
CA GLY A 68 -4.22 12.04 13.28
C GLY A 68 -4.40 12.98 12.06
N LEU A 69 -4.11 12.46 10.87
CA LEU A 69 -4.27 13.18 9.59
C LEU A 69 -5.59 12.88 8.87
N ALA A 70 -6.39 11.97 9.41
CA ALA A 70 -7.64 11.55 8.80
C ALA A 70 -8.66 12.69 8.76
N ARG A 71 -9.43 12.78 7.68
CA ARG A 71 -10.43 13.84 7.47
C ARG A 71 -11.68 13.27 6.80
N PHE A 72 -12.80 13.95 7.02
CA PHE A 72 -13.99 13.68 6.24
C PHE A 72 -13.80 14.13 4.78
N ILE A 73 -14.28 13.31 3.85
CA ILE A 73 -14.20 13.57 2.42
C ILE A 73 -15.04 14.80 2.09
N ASP A 74 -14.44 15.79 1.42
CA ASP A 74 -15.11 17.02 1.00
C ASP A 74 -15.12 17.22 -0.53
N ASN A 75 -14.57 16.25 -1.28
CA ASN A 75 -14.41 16.29 -2.74
C ASN A 75 -13.68 17.53 -3.28
N LYS A 76 -12.92 18.25 -2.43
CA LYS A 76 -12.15 19.44 -2.80
C LYS A 76 -10.68 19.29 -2.44
N ILE A 77 -10.42 19.10 -1.15
CA ILE A 77 -9.08 18.98 -0.57
C ILE A 77 -8.84 17.54 -0.08
N TYR A 78 -9.88 16.93 0.48
CA TYR A 78 -9.85 15.60 1.06
C TYR A 78 -10.59 14.64 0.12
N THR A 79 -9.85 14.11 -0.83
CA THR A 79 -10.35 13.26 -1.90
C THR A 79 -9.80 11.85 -1.78
N ARG A 80 -10.54 10.84 -2.28
CA ARG A 80 -10.20 9.41 -2.11
C ARG A 80 -8.88 9.01 -2.77
N ASP A 81 -8.54 9.66 -3.88
CA ASP A 81 -7.33 9.42 -4.65
C ASP A 81 -6.04 9.64 -3.86
N ILE A 82 -6.08 10.41 -2.77
CA ILE A 82 -4.90 10.60 -1.92
C ILE A 82 -4.46 9.28 -1.27
N ASP A 83 -5.42 8.50 -0.73
CA ASP A 83 -5.14 7.21 -0.10
C ASP A 83 -4.70 6.17 -1.12
N PHE A 84 -5.17 6.27 -2.37
CA PHE A 84 -4.75 5.38 -3.45
C PHE A 84 -3.28 5.59 -3.81
N SER A 85 -2.81 6.84 -3.82
CA SER A 85 -1.40 7.13 -4.06
C SER A 85 -0.51 6.68 -2.91
N TYR A 86 -0.93 6.89 -1.66
CA TYR A 86 -0.21 6.35 -0.52
C TYR A 86 -0.15 4.80 -0.52
N LEU A 87 -1.22 4.12 -0.95
CA LEU A 87 -1.17 2.67 -1.18
C LEU A 87 -0.14 2.30 -2.25
N GLY A 88 -0.08 3.05 -3.35
CA GLY A 88 0.92 2.86 -4.41
C GLY A 88 2.35 3.01 -3.90
N ASP A 89 2.63 4.08 -3.15
CA ASP A 89 3.94 4.33 -2.55
C ASP A 89 4.36 3.21 -1.61
N LEU A 90 3.44 2.74 -0.75
CA LEU A 90 3.68 1.65 0.18
C LEU A 90 3.97 0.32 -0.54
N LEU A 91 3.18 -0.03 -1.56
CA LEU A 91 3.39 -1.27 -2.33
C LEU A 91 4.71 -1.22 -3.09
N LEU A 92 5.03 -0.09 -3.72
CA LEU A 92 6.30 0.11 -4.41
C LEU A 92 7.48 -0.05 -3.44
N TYR A 93 7.38 0.56 -2.26
CA TYR A 93 8.40 0.48 -1.21
C TYR A 93 8.62 -0.97 -0.75
N LEU A 94 7.54 -1.71 -0.48
CA LEU A 94 7.61 -3.11 -0.09
C LEU A 94 8.27 -3.99 -1.16
N LEU A 95 7.91 -3.80 -2.43
CA LEU A 95 8.51 -4.53 -3.55
C LEU A 95 10.01 -4.26 -3.63
N TYR A 96 10.43 -3.01 -3.49
CA TYR A 96 11.85 -2.64 -3.45
C TYR A 96 12.60 -3.24 -2.28
N SER A 97 11.99 -3.24 -1.09
CA SER A 97 12.62 -3.82 0.10
C SER A 97 12.85 -5.34 0.00
N SER A 98 12.16 -6.01 -0.93
CA SER A 98 12.25 -7.45 -1.16
C SER A 98 13.32 -7.87 -2.18
N ILE A 99 13.92 -6.94 -2.91
CA ILE A 99 14.93 -7.23 -3.93
C ILE A 99 16.34 -6.86 -3.47
N GLU A 100 17.33 -7.66 -3.88
CA GLU A 100 18.72 -7.27 -3.79
C GLU A 100 19.06 -6.33 -4.95
N VAL A 101 19.10 -5.03 -4.69
CA VAL A 101 19.50 -4.03 -5.68
C VAL A 101 20.98 -4.21 -6.02
N LYS A 102 21.26 -4.61 -7.26
CA LYS A 102 22.61 -4.77 -7.79
C LYS A 102 23.06 -3.46 -8.43
N GLU A 103 23.88 -2.71 -7.68
CA GLU A 103 24.50 -1.43 -8.05
C GLU A 103 23.56 -0.22 -8.12
N ASP A 104 24.12 0.94 -7.80
CA ASP A 104 23.46 2.25 -7.76
C ASP A 104 23.24 2.79 -9.19
N LYS A 105 22.47 2.04 -10.01
CA LYS A 105 22.13 2.44 -11.38
C LYS A 105 20.89 3.32 -11.32
N LYS A 106 20.97 4.51 -11.91
CA LYS A 106 19.83 5.44 -12.08
C LYS A 106 18.84 4.92 -13.14
N ILE A 107 18.26 3.77 -12.90
CA ILE A 107 17.23 3.16 -13.74
C ILE A 107 15.86 3.51 -13.11
N PRO A 108 14.82 3.84 -13.89
CA PRO A 108 13.49 4.01 -13.34
C PRO A 108 12.98 2.72 -12.69
N TRP A 109 12.21 2.84 -11.61
CA TRP A 109 11.76 1.69 -10.84
C TRP A 109 11.04 0.61 -11.65
N TYR A 110 10.31 1.05 -12.66
CA TYR A 110 9.50 0.19 -13.49
C TYR A 110 10.30 -0.61 -14.53
N ASP A 111 11.61 -0.39 -14.63
CA ASP A 111 12.54 -1.18 -15.44
C ASP A 111 13.48 -2.02 -14.55
N GLU A 112 13.52 -1.74 -13.24
CA GLU A 112 14.36 -2.44 -12.25
C GLU A 112 13.61 -3.57 -11.53
N LEU A 113 12.33 -3.36 -11.20
CA LEU A 113 11.54 -4.35 -10.48
C LEU A 113 11.17 -5.54 -11.38
N PRO A 114 11.30 -6.79 -10.89
CA PRO A 114 10.88 -8.00 -11.61
C PRO A 114 9.35 -8.17 -11.51
N ILE A 115 8.63 -7.26 -12.17
CA ILE A 115 7.17 -7.20 -12.24
C ILE A 115 6.68 -7.23 -13.69
N SER A 116 5.48 -7.75 -13.90
CA SER A 116 4.79 -7.78 -15.19
C SER A 116 4.37 -6.38 -15.67
N ASN A 117 4.05 -6.26 -16.96
CA ASN A 117 3.51 -5.02 -17.52
C ASN A 117 2.19 -4.59 -16.84
N ASP A 118 1.37 -5.55 -16.44
CA ASP A 118 0.10 -5.26 -15.77
C ASP A 118 0.32 -4.76 -14.33
N GLU A 119 1.27 -5.35 -13.58
CA GLU A 119 1.70 -4.84 -12.26
C GLU A 119 2.29 -3.42 -12.38
N LYS A 120 3.10 -3.17 -13.40
CA LYS A 120 3.66 -1.85 -13.72
C LYS A 120 2.57 -0.82 -14.00
N LEU A 121 1.59 -1.17 -14.84
CA LEU A 121 0.44 -0.30 -15.14
C LEU A 121 -0.39 -0.02 -13.89
N PHE A 122 -0.66 -1.04 -13.07
CA PHE A 122 -1.39 -0.90 -11.82
C PHE A 122 -0.71 0.08 -10.86
N LEU A 123 0.59 -0.09 -10.60
CA LEU A 123 1.37 0.81 -9.74
C LEU A 123 1.40 2.23 -10.31
N LYS A 124 1.65 2.39 -11.61
CA LYS A 124 1.64 3.71 -12.25
C LYS A 124 0.31 4.46 -12.07
N LYS A 125 -0.83 3.76 -12.17
CA LYS A 125 -2.15 4.36 -11.96
C LYS A 125 -2.39 4.75 -10.50
N LEU A 126 -1.91 3.97 -9.53
CA LEU A 126 -1.94 4.36 -8.11
C LEU A 126 -1.07 5.60 -7.86
N LEU A 127 0.12 5.64 -8.45
CA LEU A 127 1.10 6.71 -8.34
C LEU A 127 0.81 7.93 -9.22
N ARG A 128 -0.33 7.96 -9.93
CA ARG A 128 -0.75 9.06 -10.84
C ARG A 128 0.23 9.36 -11.97
N LEU A 129 1.03 8.36 -12.36
CA LEU A 129 1.91 8.42 -13.53
C LEU A 129 1.16 8.06 -14.82
N GLU A 130 -0.05 7.52 -14.68
CA GLU A 130 -1.03 7.23 -15.74
C GLU A 130 -2.41 7.65 -15.23
N GLU A 131 -3.45 7.51 -16.05
CA GLU A 131 -4.84 7.80 -15.67
C GLU A 131 -5.23 7.15 -14.32
N PRO A 132 -5.43 7.95 -13.25
CA PRO A 132 -5.52 7.42 -11.91
C PRO A 132 -6.84 6.69 -11.66
N TYR A 133 -6.82 5.79 -10.69
CA TYR A 133 -8.03 5.13 -10.24
C TYR A 133 -9.02 6.13 -9.63
N LYS A 134 -10.27 6.06 -10.08
CA LYS A 134 -11.36 6.90 -9.56
C LYS A 134 -12.08 6.27 -8.37
N THR A 135 -12.04 4.95 -8.24
CA THR A 135 -12.75 4.21 -7.20
C THR A 135 -11.93 3.04 -6.66
N ILE A 136 -12.19 2.68 -5.40
CA ILE A 136 -11.52 1.58 -4.72
C ILE A 136 -11.92 0.21 -5.29
N GLU A 137 -13.14 0.09 -5.82
CA GLU A 137 -13.64 -1.15 -6.45
C GLU A 137 -12.83 -1.50 -7.70
N LYS A 138 -12.41 -0.49 -8.48
CA LYS A 138 -11.59 -0.71 -9.66
C LYS A 138 -10.16 -1.08 -9.29
N ILE A 139 -9.63 -0.53 -8.19
CA ILE A 139 -8.35 -0.95 -7.62
C ILE A 139 -8.44 -2.40 -7.17
N GLU A 140 -9.46 -2.76 -6.39
CA GLU A 140 -9.67 -4.12 -5.89
C GLU A 140 -9.78 -5.13 -7.04
N TYR A 141 -10.57 -4.81 -8.07
CA TYR A 141 -10.71 -5.66 -9.25
C TYR A 141 -9.38 -5.87 -9.98
N ASP A 142 -8.66 -4.79 -10.31
CA ASP A 142 -7.38 -4.91 -11.03
C ASP A 142 -6.35 -5.65 -10.16
N PHE A 143 -6.27 -5.32 -8.87
CA PHE A 143 -5.39 -5.99 -7.91
C PHE A 143 -5.66 -7.49 -7.84
N LEU A 144 -6.90 -7.92 -7.65
CA LEU A 144 -7.23 -9.35 -7.57
C LEU A 144 -6.89 -10.10 -8.87
N ASN A 145 -7.01 -9.46 -10.04
CA ASN A 145 -6.67 -10.10 -11.32
C ASN A 145 -5.16 -10.25 -11.53
N LEU A 146 -4.33 -9.34 -11.01
CA LEU A 146 -2.87 -9.46 -11.07
C LEU A 146 -2.33 -10.70 -10.32
N TYR A 147 -3.05 -11.13 -9.28
CA TYR A 147 -2.62 -12.20 -8.38
C TYR A 147 -3.50 -13.46 -8.48
N LYS A 148 -4.30 -13.58 -9.54
CA LYS A 148 -4.91 -14.87 -9.92
C LYS A 148 -3.80 -15.74 -10.52
N ILE A 149 -3.29 -16.67 -9.70
CA ILE A 149 -2.47 -17.80 -10.15
C ILE A 149 -3.41 -18.91 -10.61
#